data_AF-A0A938M676-F1
#
_entry.id   AF-A0A938M676-F1
#
_cell.length_a   1.000
_cell.length_b   1.000
_cell.length_c   1.000
_cell.angle_alpha   90.00
_cell.angle_beta   90.00
_cell.angle_gamma   90.00
#
_symmetry.space_group_name_H-M   'P 1'
#
loop_
_entity.id
_entity.type
_entity.pdbx_description
1 polymer ?
#
loop_
_entity_poly.entity_id
_entity_poly.type
_entity_poly.pdbx_seq_one_letter_code
_entity_poly.pdbx_strand_id
1 'polypeptide(L)'
;MRPEVTRQDIFGLVRPVLDAHTLGISSVEQILRDCGLRAVVADAAICEAVGEPSKPESIARLERWIRERRITRLGFSYRLDPRQGAEAFGKLLYQLHSRKLLAEQEGPLAALYFAGLPEACRIVKREHGDLVEVFLGDETPGETLDKLGVAPSLRPREMTEEIAYDDARLAFARDLLRREKHHAVKRVNRAGYEGFGTRKDLLVARVRHGLKNDLPPLMRAHVGPYLPDRIKAVHLFLDWARQLAQAGFLDILSIGTSQLSQSNFGEDWGDKPNGGGVPLNSPEEFRAVWDAARPMLVRTYAGTKNVPQLARMYEETLNIAWHALSFWWFSQMDGRGPYSVRENLEQHTQTLRFVAESGKPFEPNIPHHFAFRGADDVTYVVSA
;
A
#
# COMPACT_ATOMS: atom_id res chain seq x y z
N MET A 1 26.61 18.02 -7.05
CA MET A 1 25.40 18.65 -6.50
C MET A 1 24.38 18.69 -7.63
N ARG A 2 23.18 18.12 -7.45
CA ARG A 2 22.18 18.07 -8.53
C ARG A 2 21.67 19.48 -8.86
N PRO A 3 21.40 19.80 -10.13
CA PRO A 3 20.88 21.10 -10.51
C PRO A 3 19.49 21.33 -9.90
N GLU A 4 19.29 22.52 -9.34
CA GLU A 4 18.03 22.97 -8.77
C GLU A 4 16.91 22.90 -9.82
N VAL A 5 15.69 22.58 -9.39
CA VAL A 5 14.54 22.46 -10.28
C VAL A 5 14.06 23.84 -10.73
N THR A 6 13.85 23.98 -12.03
CA THR A 6 13.23 25.18 -12.61
C THR A 6 11.85 24.86 -13.17
N ARG A 7 11.03 25.89 -13.44
CA ARG A 7 9.71 25.70 -14.08
C ARG A 7 9.78 25.14 -15.51
N GLN A 8 10.96 25.08 -16.10
CA GLN A 8 11.17 24.47 -17.42
C GLN A 8 11.40 22.97 -17.33
N ASP A 9 11.73 22.44 -16.15
CA ASP A 9 11.93 21.02 -15.95
C ASP A 9 10.64 20.23 -16.11
N ILE A 10 10.77 19.03 -16.68
CA ILE A 10 9.66 18.09 -16.86
C ILE A 10 10.09 16.74 -16.30
N PHE A 11 9.32 16.26 -15.32
CA PHE A 11 9.52 14.97 -14.69
C PHE A 11 8.80 13.86 -15.47
N GLY A 12 9.56 12.87 -15.95
CA GLY A 12 9.01 11.63 -16.49
C GLY A 12 8.95 10.57 -15.39
N LEU A 13 7.77 9.99 -15.16
CA LEU A 13 7.58 8.95 -14.14
C LEU A 13 7.23 7.62 -14.82
N VAL A 14 8.05 6.60 -14.59
CA VAL A 14 7.94 5.29 -15.25
C VAL A 14 7.90 4.14 -14.24
N ARG A 15 7.26 3.04 -14.64
CA ARG A 15 7.34 1.74 -13.97
C ARG A 15 7.22 0.61 -14.99
N PRO A 16 7.72 -0.61 -14.71
CA PRO A 16 7.37 -1.79 -15.48
C PRO A 16 5.89 -2.16 -15.34
N VAL A 17 5.30 -2.76 -16.38
CA VAL A 17 3.89 -3.22 -16.38
C VAL A 17 3.61 -4.20 -15.23
N LEU A 18 4.57 -5.09 -14.95
CA LEU A 18 4.47 -6.11 -13.89
C LEU A 18 4.19 -5.52 -12.50
N ASP A 19 4.69 -4.31 -12.22
CA ASP A 19 4.50 -3.67 -10.92
C ASP A 19 3.19 -2.89 -10.89
N ALA A 20 2.16 -3.42 -10.24
CA ALA A 20 0.86 -2.75 -10.14
C ALA A 20 0.83 -1.53 -9.20
N HIS A 21 1.92 -1.23 -8.47
CA HIS A 21 1.93 -0.15 -7.49
C HIS A 21 2.10 1.22 -8.16
N THR A 22 1.02 2.00 -8.20
CA THR A 22 1.00 3.35 -8.80
C THR A 22 0.87 4.49 -7.79
N LEU A 23 0.50 4.21 -6.53
CA LEU A 23 0.17 5.24 -5.55
C LEU A 23 1.31 6.26 -5.33
N GLY A 24 2.57 5.79 -5.27
CA GLY A 24 3.73 6.67 -5.13
C GLY A 24 3.94 7.57 -6.36
N ILE A 25 3.71 7.04 -7.57
CA ILE A 25 3.81 7.82 -8.82
C ILE A 25 2.73 8.91 -8.84
N SER A 26 1.48 8.56 -8.53
CA SER A 26 0.36 9.51 -8.47
C SER A 26 0.58 10.59 -7.41
N SER A 27 1.13 10.23 -6.26
CA SER A 27 1.45 11.17 -5.18
C SER A 27 2.53 12.18 -5.62
N VAL A 28 3.65 11.69 -6.19
CA VAL A 28 4.72 12.57 -6.69
C VAL A 28 4.23 13.45 -7.84
N GLU A 29 3.43 12.91 -8.76
CA GLU A 29 2.80 13.69 -9.83
C GLU A 29 1.95 14.84 -9.27
N GLN A 30 1.12 14.56 -8.27
CA GLN A 30 0.26 15.57 -7.64
C GLN A 30 1.10 16.64 -6.94
N ILE A 31 2.05 16.24 -6.10
CA ILE A 31 2.94 17.17 -5.38
C ILE A 31 3.69 18.10 -6.34
N LEU A 32 4.20 17.56 -7.46
CA LEU A 32 4.86 18.37 -8.48
C LEU A 32 3.90 19.35 -9.16
N ARG A 33 2.68 18.92 -9.49
CA ARG A 33 1.65 19.77 -10.08
C ARG A 33 1.23 20.90 -9.14
N ASP A 34 1.10 20.61 -7.86
CA ASP A 34 0.77 21.61 -6.84
C ASP A 34 1.87 22.68 -6.73
N CYS A 35 3.14 22.29 -6.93
CA CYS A 35 4.28 23.23 -7.05
C CYS A 35 4.34 23.98 -8.39
N GLY A 36 3.37 23.80 -9.29
CA GLY A 36 3.35 24.38 -10.63
C GLY A 36 4.39 23.78 -11.59
N LEU A 37 4.90 22.59 -11.29
CA LEU A 37 5.85 21.85 -12.12
C LEU A 37 5.13 20.83 -13.00
N ARG A 38 5.77 20.44 -14.10
CA ARG A 38 5.21 19.49 -15.06
C ARG A 38 5.71 18.09 -14.77
N ALA A 39 4.78 17.16 -14.60
CA ALA A 39 5.04 15.73 -14.52
C ALA A 39 4.27 15.00 -15.62
N VAL A 40 4.89 13.97 -16.19
CA VAL A 40 4.33 13.11 -17.24
C VAL A 40 4.49 11.67 -16.80
N VAL A 41 3.38 11.01 -16.49
CA VAL A 41 3.34 9.58 -16.20
C VAL A 41 3.32 8.78 -17.50
N ALA A 42 4.15 7.74 -17.57
CA ALA A 42 4.22 6.85 -18.71
C ALA A 42 2.90 6.11 -18.97
N ASP A 43 2.53 6.00 -20.25
CA ASP A 43 1.43 5.13 -20.67
C ASP A 43 1.85 3.65 -20.68
N ALA A 44 0.90 2.76 -21.01
CA ALA A 44 1.14 1.32 -21.05
C ALA A 44 2.28 0.93 -22.01
N ALA A 45 2.40 1.61 -23.15
CA ALA A 45 3.40 1.32 -24.17
C ALA A 45 4.83 1.70 -23.71
N ILE A 46 4.96 2.77 -22.92
CA ILE A 46 6.23 3.15 -22.28
C ILE A 46 6.54 2.26 -21.09
N CYS A 47 5.54 1.89 -20.28
CA CYS A 47 5.74 0.99 -19.15
C CYS A 47 6.20 -0.41 -19.60
N GLU A 48 5.70 -0.90 -20.74
CA GLU A 48 6.15 -2.15 -21.35
C GLU A 48 7.62 -2.05 -21.79
N ALA A 49 7.97 -0.96 -22.48
CA ALA A 49 9.34 -0.71 -22.92
C ALA A 49 10.33 -0.62 -21.75
N VAL A 50 9.93 0.02 -20.65
CA VAL A 50 10.75 0.15 -19.43
C VAL A 50 10.92 -1.18 -18.69
N GLY A 51 10.02 -2.15 -18.89
CA GLY A 51 10.17 -3.51 -18.37
C GLY A 51 11.28 -4.32 -19.05
N GLU A 52 11.63 -3.97 -20.30
CA GLU A 52 12.62 -4.70 -21.09
C GLU A 52 13.60 -3.73 -21.80
N PRO A 53 14.35 -2.91 -21.05
CA PRO A 53 15.16 -1.84 -21.62
C PRO A 53 16.30 -2.36 -22.51
N SER A 54 16.71 -3.62 -22.36
CA SER A 54 17.73 -4.25 -23.19
C SER A 54 17.29 -4.50 -24.64
N LYS A 55 15.98 -4.50 -24.94
CA LYS A 55 15.48 -4.66 -26.32
C LYS A 55 15.67 -3.35 -27.10
N PRO A 56 16.28 -3.36 -28.30
CA PRO A 56 16.54 -2.14 -29.07
C PRO A 56 15.31 -1.27 -29.33
N GLU A 57 14.16 -1.91 -29.62
CA GLU A 57 12.89 -1.21 -29.87
C GLU A 57 12.34 -0.55 -28.61
N SER A 58 12.43 -1.22 -27.46
CA SER A 58 11.98 -0.71 -26.17
C SER A 58 12.74 0.56 -25.78
N ILE A 59 14.08 0.50 -25.81
CA ILE A 59 14.87 1.69 -25.46
C ILE A 59 14.71 2.82 -26.50
N ALA A 60 14.57 2.50 -27.79
CA ALA A 60 14.29 3.52 -28.81
C ALA A 60 12.94 4.22 -28.57
N ARG A 61 11.92 3.48 -28.13
CA ARG A 61 10.62 4.03 -27.75
C ARG A 61 10.73 4.93 -26.52
N LEU A 62 11.46 4.50 -25.49
CA LEU A 62 11.69 5.29 -24.29
C LEU A 62 12.47 6.58 -24.61
N GLU A 63 13.53 6.51 -25.41
CA GLU A 63 14.29 7.68 -25.85
C GLU A 63 13.40 8.68 -26.59
N ARG A 64 12.58 8.20 -27.52
CA ARG A 64 11.64 9.04 -28.26
C ARG A 64 10.70 9.77 -27.31
N TRP A 65 10.13 9.06 -26.34
CA TRP A 65 9.25 9.65 -25.32
C TRP A 65 9.96 10.73 -24.50
N ILE A 66 11.19 10.47 -24.04
CA ILE A 66 12.01 11.45 -23.32
C ILE A 66 12.19 12.73 -24.13
N ARG A 67 12.56 12.61 -25.42
CA ARG A 67 12.83 13.75 -26.29
C ARG A 67 11.56 14.51 -26.68
N GLU A 68 10.51 13.81 -27.10
CA GLU A 68 9.24 14.42 -27.54
C GLU A 68 8.52 15.14 -26.40
N ARG A 69 8.56 14.56 -25.19
CA ARG A 69 7.97 15.16 -23.99
C ARG A 69 8.91 16.16 -23.30
N ARG A 70 10.14 16.32 -23.80
CA ARG A 70 11.19 17.19 -23.24
C ARG A 70 11.47 16.89 -21.76
N ILE A 71 11.50 15.61 -21.42
CA ILE A 71 11.76 15.15 -20.05
C ILE A 71 13.20 15.45 -19.70
N THR A 72 13.39 16.17 -18.59
CA THR A 72 14.72 16.53 -18.06
C THR A 72 15.06 15.74 -16.80
N ARG A 73 14.07 15.07 -16.20
CA ARG A 73 14.18 14.41 -14.91
C ARG A 73 13.41 13.10 -14.97
N LEU A 74 14.05 11.96 -14.76
CA LEU A 74 13.42 10.64 -14.94
C LEU A 74 13.36 9.85 -13.63
N GLY A 75 12.16 9.48 -13.20
CA GLY A 75 11.92 8.63 -12.03
C GLY A 75 11.43 7.24 -12.42
N PHE A 76 12.06 6.21 -11.87
CA PHE A 76 11.70 4.81 -12.05
C PHE A 76 11.22 4.20 -10.73
N SER A 77 10.06 3.55 -10.74
CA SER A 77 9.48 2.90 -9.56
C SER A 77 9.41 1.37 -9.70
N TYR A 78 9.81 0.64 -8.66
CA TYR A 78 9.67 -0.83 -8.56
C TYR A 78 9.54 -1.32 -7.11
N ARG A 79 8.44 -1.99 -6.73
CA ARG A 79 8.14 -2.40 -5.34
C ARG A 79 7.91 -3.90 -5.10
N LEU A 80 8.18 -4.77 -6.06
CA LEU A 80 7.91 -6.21 -5.90
C LEU A 80 9.05 -6.95 -5.17
N ASP A 81 10.23 -7.04 -5.80
CA ASP A 81 11.41 -7.72 -5.26
C ASP A 81 12.63 -6.78 -5.27
N PRO A 82 13.40 -6.70 -4.17
CA PRO A 82 14.51 -5.76 -4.11
C PRO A 82 15.62 -5.97 -5.14
N ARG A 83 15.98 -7.23 -5.43
CA ARG A 83 17.09 -7.54 -6.35
C ARG A 83 16.66 -7.34 -7.79
N GLN A 84 15.47 -7.81 -8.15
CA GLN A 84 14.91 -7.61 -9.49
C GLN A 84 14.72 -6.12 -9.80
N GLY A 85 14.26 -5.33 -8.82
CA GLY A 85 14.08 -3.89 -8.99
C GLY A 85 15.38 -3.16 -9.27
N ALA A 86 16.42 -3.45 -8.48
CA ALA A 86 17.75 -2.89 -8.70
C ALA A 86 18.36 -3.32 -10.04
N GLU A 87 18.25 -4.60 -10.40
CA GLU A 87 18.75 -5.11 -11.68
C GLU A 87 18.04 -4.48 -12.89
N ALA A 88 16.71 -4.37 -12.84
CA ALA A 88 15.92 -3.74 -13.89
C ALA A 88 16.31 -2.27 -14.08
N PHE A 89 16.47 -1.53 -12.98
CA PHE A 89 16.93 -0.14 -13.03
C PHE A 89 18.37 -0.01 -13.54
N GLY A 90 19.28 -0.90 -13.12
CA GLY A 90 20.66 -0.91 -13.62
C GLY A 90 20.73 -1.15 -15.13
N LYS A 91 19.92 -2.07 -15.66
CA LYS A 91 19.79 -2.29 -17.12
C LYS A 91 19.28 -1.05 -17.83
N LEU A 92 18.27 -0.37 -17.27
CA LEU A 92 17.77 0.90 -17.82
C LEU A 92 18.85 1.97 -17.82
N LEU A 93 19.55 2.17 -16.70
CA LEU A 93 20.59 3.18 -16.54
C LEU A 93 21.73 2.98 -17.54
N TYR A 94 22.19 1.74 -17.73
CA TYR A 94 23.18 1.38 -18.75
C TYR A 94 22.74 1.83 -20.15
N GLN A 95 21.47 1.64 -20.49
CA GLN A 95 20.92 2.00 -21.79
C GLN A 95 20.76 3.53 -21.97
N LEU A 96 20.41 4.25 -20.90
CA LEU A 96 20.38 5.72 -20.92
C LEU A 96 21.78 6.30 -21.15
N HIS A 97 22.79 5.73 -20.49
CA HIS A 97 24.19 6.14 -20.64
C HIS A 97 24.73 5.78 -22.04
N SER A 98 24.45 4.58 -22.57
CA SER A 98 24.92 4.15 -23.89
C SER A 98 24.37 5.01 -25.03
N ARG A 99 23.18 5.59 -24.84
CA ARG A 99 22.51 6.49 -25.79
C ARG A 99 22.79 7.97 -25.56
N LYS A 100 23.70 8.32 -24.65
CA LYS A 100 24.07 9.72 -24.33
C LYS A 100 22.87 10.56 -23.90
N LEU A 101 22.01 10.01 -23.03
CA LEU A 101 20.82 10.72 -22.54
C LEU A 101 21.05 11.51 -21.25
N LEU A 102 22.18 11.32 -20.57
CA LEU A 102 22.51 12.01 -19.33
C LEU A 102 23.12 13.40 -19.61
N ALA A 103 22.86 14.38 -18.75
CA ALA A 103 23.34 15.76 -18.92
C ALA A 103 24.87 15.88 -18.95
N GLU A 104 25.60 15.01 -18.24
CA GLU A 104 27.07 14.92 -18.32
C GLU A 104 27.57 14.52 -19.72
N GLN A 105 26.68 13.95 -20.54
CA GLN A 105 26.90 13.55 -21.92
C GLN A 105 26.19 14.48 -22.92
N GLU A 106 25.83 15.70 -22.50
CA GLU A 106 25.02 16.66 -23.25
C GLU A 106 23.61 16.15 -23.61
N GLY A 107 23.14 15.13 -22.89
CA GLY A 107 21.79 14.59 -23.01
C GLY A 107 20.74 15.41 -22.22
N PRO A 108 19.44 15.13 -22.44
CA PRO A 108 18.37 15.90 -21.81
C PRO A 108 18.20 15.67 -20.31
N LEU A 109 18.65 14.52 -19.77
CA LEU A 109 18.36 14.12 -18.39
C LEU A 109 19.36 14.72 -17.39
N ALA A 110 18.92 15.75 -16.68
CA ALA A 110 19.64 16.42 -15.61
C ALA A 110 19.65 15.65 -14.28
N ALA A 111 18.66 14.78 -14.03
CA ALA A 111 18.60 13.97 -12.82
C ALA A 111 17.84 12.66 -13.01
N LEU A 112 18.23 11.65 -12.24
CA LEU A 112 17.62 10.32 -12.19
C LEU A 112 17.17 9.98 -10.78
N TYR A 113 16.03 9.31 -10.68
CA TYR A 113 15.42 8.90 -9.42
C TYR A 113 15.01 7.43 -9.47
N PHE A 114 15.19 6.72 -8.37
CA PHE A 114 14.74 5.35 -8.18
C PHE A 114 13.86 5.25 -6.93
N ALA A 115 12.64 4.74 -7.06
CA ALA A 115 11.75 4.50 -5.93
C ALA A 115 11.50 3.00 -5.78
N GLY A 116 11.66 2.45 -4.57
CA GLY A 116 11.47 1.02 -4.37
C GLY A 116 11.51 0.59 -2.91
N LEU A 117 11.60 -0.72 -2.67
CA LEU A 117 11.78 -1.25 -1.31
C LEU A 117 13.12 -0.75 -0.71
N PRO A 118 13.24 -0.60 0.62
CA PRO A 118 14.45 -0.06 1.24
C PRO A 118 15.74 -0.79 0.85
N GLU A 119 15.67 -2.12 0.71
CA GLU A 119 16.83 -2.91 0.26
C GLU A 119 17.19 -2.65 -1.21
N ALA A 120 16.20 -2.45 -2.09
CA ALA A 120 16.44 -2.12 -3.49
C ALA A 120 17.17 -0.77 -3.60
N CYS A 121 16.71 0.21 -2.81
CA CYS A 121 17.32 1.54 -2.76
C CYS A 121 18.77 1.49 -2.26
N ARG A 122 19.08 0.64 -1.26
CA ARG A 122 20.46 0.43 -0.81
C ARG A 122 21.35 -0.16 -1.91
N ILE A 123 20.84 -1.15 -2.65
CA ILE A 123 21.58 -1.76 -3.77
C ILE A 123 21.86 -0.70 -4.84
N VAL A 124 20.83 0.02 -5.29
CA VAL A 124 20.95 1.10 -6.29
C VAL A 124 21.91 2.19 -5.85
N LYS A 125 21.82 2.65 -4.59
CA LYS A 125 22.71 3.70 -4.06
C LYS A 125 24.16 3.22 -3.97
N ARG A 126 24.39 1.96 -3.61
CA ARG A 126 25.74 1.34 -3.58
C ARG A 126 26.34 1.21 -4.98
N GLU A 127 25.52 0.85 -5.97
CA GLU A 127 25.98 0.58 -7.34
C GLU A 127 26.15 1.84 -8.20
N HIS A 128 25.35 2.89 -7.93
CA HIS A 128 25.30 4.08 -8.77
C HIS A 128 25.60 5.39 -8.03
N GLY A 129 25.85 5.34 -6.72
CA GLY A 129 26.32 6.48 -5.94
C GLY A 129 25.39 7.70 -6.01
N ASP A 130 25.97 8.86 -6.29
CA ASP A 130 25.24 10.14 -6.33
C ASP A 130 24.60 10.45 -7.68
N LEU A 131 24.78 9.59 -8.68
CA LEU A 131 24.10 9.71 -9.97
C LEU A 131 22.58 9.59 -9.83
N VAL A 132 22.11 8.88 -8.81
CA VAL A 132 20.71 8.53 -8.62
C VAL A 132 20.27 8.90 -7.21
N GLU A 133 19.15 9.61 -7.09
CA GLU A 133 18.46 9.74 -5.81
C GLU A 133 17.51 8.58 -5.59
N VAL A 134 17.44 8.08 -4.36
CA VAL A 134 16.59 6.94 -4.03
C VAL A 134 15.43 7.35 -3.14
N PHE A 135 14.26 6.76 -3.35
CA PHE A 135 13.04 6.96 -2.55
C PHE A 135 12.60 5.64 -1.93
N LEU A 136 12.60 5.59 -0.60
CA LEU A 136 12.30 4.39 0.19
C LEU A 136 10.78 4.15 0.28
N GLY A 137 9.98 5.19 0.05
CA GLY A 137 8.53 5.17 0.09
C GLY A 137 7.93 5.52 1.46
N ASP A 138 8.74 6.03 2.38
CA ASP A 138 8.32 6.58 3.68
C ASP A 138 8.65 8.07 3.81
N GLU A 139 9.14 8.70 2.74
CA GLU A 139 9.39 10.14 2.69
C GLU A 139 8.10 10.94 2.89
N THR A 140 8.19 11.99 3.72
CA THR A 140 7.17 13.04 3.79
C THR A 140 7.10 13.81 2.46
N PRO A 141 6.01 14.57 2.20
CA PRO A 141 5.95 15.48 1.05
C PRO A 141 7.14 16.46 0.99
N GLY A 142 7.58 16.96 2.15
CA GLY A 142 8.73 17.87 2.27
C GLY A 142 10.04 17.20 1.87
N GLU A 143 10.36 16.05 2.46
CA GLU A 143 11.55 15.26 2.11
C GLU A 143 11.55 14.85 0.63
N THR A 144 10.36 14.55 0.09
CA THR A 144 10.18 14.23 -1.32
C THR A 144 10.59 15.41 -2.21
N LEU A 145 10.10 16.62 -1.91
CA LEU A 145 10.45 17.84 -2.65
C LEU A 145 11.93 18.20 -2.54
N ASP A 146 12.51 18.06 -1.34
CA ASP A 146 13.94 18.29 -1.11
C ASP A 146 14.79 17.33 -1.98
N LYS A 147 14.45 16.04 -1.99
CA LYS A 147 15.12 15.03 -2.82
C LYS A 147 14.98 15.28 -4.31
N LEU A 148 13.80 15.75 -4.74
CA LEU A 148 13.54 16.14 -6.14
C LEU A 148 14.27 17.43 -6.52
N GLY A 149 14.76 18.20 -5.55
CA GLY A 149 15.46 19.48 -5.75
C GLY A 149 14.53 20.67 -5.99
N VAL A 150 13.29 20.60 -5.49
CA VAL A 150 12.29 21.67 -5.63
C VAL A 150 12.51 22.74 -4.56
N ALA A 151 12.84 23.95 -4.98
CA ALA A 151 13.10 25.07 -4.07
C ALA A 151 11.88 25.42 -3.20
N PRO A 152 12.06 25.85 -1.93
CA PRO A 152 10.97 26.34 -1.08
C PRO A 152 10.10 27.43 -1.72
N SER A 153 10.69 28.28 -2.58
CA SER A 153 9.97 29.35 -3.30
C SER A 153 8.97 28.84 -4.34
N LEU A 154 9.01 27.57 -4.72
CA LEU A 154 8.05 26.93 -5.64
C LEU A 154 6.93 26.18 -4.90
N ARG A 155 7.01 26.07 -3.57
CA ARG A 155 6.06 25.29 -2.76
C ARG A 155 4.83 26.13 -2.40
N PRO A 156 3.60 25.61 -2.56
CA PRO A 156 2.39 26.26 -2.07
C PRO A 156 2.40 26.49 -0.57
N ARG A 157 1.58 27.44 -0.10
CA ARG A 157 1.50 27.76 1.32
C ARG A 157 0.88 26.62 2.12
N GLU A 158 -0.22 26.02 1.65
CA GLU A 158 -0.88 24.92 2.36
C GLU A 158 0.10 23.74 2.56
N MET A 159 0.83 23.39 1.51
CA MET A 159 1.87 22.35 1.55
C MET A 159 3.00 22.69 2.54
N THR A 160 3.36 23.96 2.68
CA THR A 160 4.38 24.39 3.66
C THR A 160 3.88 24.21 5.10
N GLU A 161 2.60 24.50 5.36
CA GLU A 161 1.97 24.29 6.66
C GLU A 161 1.84 22.79 6.99
N GLU A 162 1.52 21.94 6.01
CA GLU A 162 1.52 20.48 6.14
C GLU A 162 2.90 19.92 6.46
N ILE A 163 3.94 20.37 5.75
CA ILE A 163 5.33 19.97 6.02
C ILE A 163 5.72 20.33 7.46
N ALA A 164 5.38 21.53 7.92
CA ALA A 164 5.68 21.95 9.29
C ALA A 164 4.96 21.09 10.34
N TYR A 165 3.71 20.67 10.06
CA TYR A 165 2.97 19.75 10.93
C TYR A 165 3.62 18.36 10.97
N ASP A 166 4.00 17.81 9.82
CA ASP A 166 4.69 16.52 9.73
C ASP A 166 6.04 16.54 10.45
N ASP A 167 6.82 17.62 10.29
CA ASP A 167 8.09 17.83 10.99
C ASP A 167 7.90 17.86 12.51
N ALA A 168 6.88 18.57 13.00
CA ALA A 168 6.55 18.62 14.42
C ALA A 168 6.16 17.22 14.95
N ARG A 169 5.36 16.46 14.20
CA ARG A 169 4.97 15.08 14.53
C ARG A 169 6.19 14.15 14.58
N LEU A 170 7.10 14.25 13.61
CA LEU A 170 8.34 13.46 13.58
C LEU A 170 9.30 13.86 14.70
N ALA A 171 9.44 15.15 14.99
CA ALA A 171 10.23 15.64 16.12
C ALA A 171 9.70 15.10 17.45
N PHE A 172 8.38 15.10 17.64
CA PHE A 172 7.73 14.48 18.78
C PHE A 172 8.05 12.97 18.87
N ALA A 173 7.93 12.23 17.76
CA ALA A 173 8.23 10.80 17.75
C ALA A 173 9.70 10.50 18.06
N ARG A 174 10.63 11.27 17.48
CA ARG A 174 12.07 11.18 17.77
C ARG A 174 12.38 11.48 19.24
N ASP A 175 11.73 12.48 19.84
CA ASP A 175 11.85 12.77 21.27
C ASP A 175 11.32 11.63 22.14
N LEU A 176 10.15 11.07 21.79
CA LEU A 176 9.53 9.94 22.49
C LEU A 176 10.45 8.71 22.50
N LEU A 177 11.08 8.39 21.36
CA LEU A 177 12.02 7.28 21.22
C LEU A 177 13.32 7.56 21.98
N ARG A 178 13.93 8.73 21.79
CA ARG A 178 15.16 9.15 22.47
C ARG A 178 15.02 9.13 24.00
N ARG A 179 13.85 9.50 24.50
CA ARG A 179 13.53 9.47 25.93
C ARG A 179 13.00 8.11 26.41
N GLU A 180 12.96 7.11 25.53
CA GLU A 180 12.50 5.76 25.83
C GLU A 180 11.08 5.69 26.41
N LYS A 181 10.28 6.75 26.25
CA LYS A 181 8.94 6.87 26.83
C LYS A 181 7.97 5.83 26.28
N HIS A 182 8.22 5.31 25.09
CA HIS A 182 7.45 4.24 24.49
C HIS A 182 7.50 2.93 25.31
N HIS A 183 8.58 2.66 26.07
CA HIS A 183 8.65 1.52 26.99
C HIS A 183 7.72 1.65 28.20
N ALA A 184 7.29 2.87 28.55
CA ALA A 184 6.33 3.10 29.62
C ALA A 184 4.88 2.84 29.18
N VAL A 185 4.61 2.67 27.88
CA VAL A 185 3.28 2.35 27.37
C VAL A 185 2.92 0.94 27.81
N LYS A 186 1.85 0.82 28.59
CA LYS A 186 1.36 -0.47 29.08
C LYS A 186 0.26 -0.99 28.17
N ARG A 187 0.19 -2.31 28.02
CA ARG A 187 -0.97 -2.97 27.41
C ARG A 187 -2.25 -2.61 28.15
N VAL A 188 -3.34 -2.49 27.41
CA VAL A 188 -4.66 -2.20 27.99
C VAL A 188 -5.32 -3.52 28.34
N ASN A 189 -5.74 -3.68 29.60
CA ASN A 189 -6.53 -4.85 29.98
C ASN A 189 -7.97 -4.69 29.49
N ARG A 190 -8.37 -5.49 28.50
CA ARG A 190 -9.73 -5.49 27.93
C ARG A 190 -10.65 -6.56 28.51
N ALA A 191 -10.14 -7.42 29.40
CA ALA A 191 -10.94 -8.46 30.02
C ALA A 191 -11.95 -7.86 31.01
N GLY A 192 -12.97 -8.64 31.40
CA GLY A 192 -13.95 -8.22 32.41
C GLY A 192 -15.40 -8.13 31.91
N TYR A 193 -15.71 -8.72 30.76
CA TYR A 193 -17.08 -8.95 30.30
C TYR A 193 -17.23 -10.38 29.74
N GLU A 194 -18.48 -10.87 29.69
CA GLU A 194 -18.77 -12.21 29.19
C GLU A 194 -18.33 -12.36 27.72
N GLY A 195 -17.63 -13.47 27.44
CA GLY A 195 -17.26 -13.82 26.08
C GLY A 195 -15.90 -13.27 25.62
N PHE A 196 -15.21 -12.45 26.40
CA PHE A 196 -13.87 -11.93 26.05
C PHE A 196 -12.91 -13.05 25.62
N GLY A 197 -12.32 -12.88 24.44
CA GLY A 197 -11.38 -13.82 23.84
C GLY A 197 -11.98 -15.16 23.43
N THR A 198 -13.32 -15.28 23.35
CA THR A 198 -14.02 -16.51 22.92
C THR A 198 -14.78 -16.31 21.61
N ARG A 199 -15.50 -17.34 21.14
CA ARG A 199 -16.41 -17.24 19.99
C ARG A 199 -17.62 -16.32 20.24
N LYS A 200 -17.92 -15.97 21.50
CA LYS A 200 -18.97 -15.00 21.86
C LYS A 200 -18.43 -13.57 21.92
N ASP A 201 -17.14 -13.37 21.64
CA ASP A 201 -16.56 -12.03 21.67
C ASP A 201 -17.01 -11.21 20.45
N LEU A 202 -17.50 -10.00 20.70
CA LEU A 202 -18.04 -9.09 19.70
C LEU A 202 -17.36 -7.72 19.81
N LEU A 203 -17.11 -7.08 18.67
CA LEU A 203 -16.55 -5.73 18.61
C LEU A 203 -17.35 -4.74 19.45
N VAL A 204 -18.68 -4.75 19.31
CA VAL A 204 -19.57 -3.85 20.03
C VAL A 204 -19.50 -4.06 21.54
N ALA A 205 -19.33 -5.31 22.00
CA ALA A 205 -19.17 -5.61 23.42
C ALA A 205 -17.86 -5.03 23.97
N ARG A 206 -16.75 -5.14 23.23
CA ARG A 206 -15.46 -4.52 23.60
C ARG A 206 -15.54 -3.01 23.66
N VAL A 207 -16.15 -2.37 22.66
CA VAL A 207 -16.31 -0.90 22.65
C VAL A 207 -17.13 -0.46 23.85
N ARG A 208 -18.28 -1.11 24.12
CA ARG A 208 -19.12 -0.80 25.29
C ARG A 208 -18.38 -1.00 26.61
N HIS A 209 -17.63 -2.09 26.75
CA HIS A 209 -16.80 -2.34 27.93
C HIS A 209 -15.73 -1.25 28.09
N GLY A 210 -15.08 -0.85 26.99
CA GLY A 210 -14.09 0.22 26.99
C GLY A 210 -14.68 1.55 27.45
N LEU A 211 -15.81 1.97 26.88
CA LEU A 211 -16.51 3.19 27.27
C LEU A 211 -16.94 3.16 28.75
N LYS A 212 -17.45 2.03 29.24
CA LYS A 212 -17.88 1.88 30.64
C LYS A 212 -16.73 1.99 31.65
N ASN A 213 -15.52 1.60 31.25
CA ASN A 213 -14.35 1.54 32.13
C ASN A 213 -13.28 2.59 31.77
N ASP A 214 -13.65 3.60 30.98
CA ASP A 214 -12.77 4.70 30.55
C ASP A 214 -11.44 4.20 29.92
N LEU A 215 -11.54 3.13 29.14
CA LEU A 215 -10.38 2.58 28.42
C LEU A 215 -10.17 3.34 27.10
N PRO A 216 -8.91 3.45 26.62
CA PRO A 216 -8.62 4.10 25.35
C PRO A 216 -9.26 3.36 24.15
N PRO A 217 -9.31 3.99 22.96
CA PRO A 217 -9.84 3.37 21.74
C PRO A 217 -9.27 1.98 21.44
N LEU A 218 -10.02 1.16 20.71
CA LEU A 218 -9.54 -0.14 20.28
C LEU A 218 -8.44 0.00 19.22
N MET A 219 -7.35 -0.73 19.38
CA MET A 219 -6.20 -0.69 18.49
C MET A 219 -6.27 -1.83 17.46
N ARG A 220 -6.13 -1.47 16.18
CA ARG A 220 -6.16 -2.40 15.04
C ARG A 220 -4.89 -2.26 14.22
N ALA A 221 -4.28 -3.38 13.83
CA ALA A 221 -3.21 -3.39 12.82
C ALA A 221 -3.60 -4.26 11.62
N HIS A 222 -3.33 -3.77 10.41
CA HIS A 222 -3.41 -4.55 9.19
C HIS A 222 -2.07 -5.26 8.94
N VAL A 223 -2.07 -6.59 8.99
CA VAL A 223 -0.84 -7.37 9.03
C VAL A 223 -0.89 -8.49 8.02
N GLY A 224 0.12 -8.57 7.16
CA GLY A 224 0.28 -9.69 6.24
C GLY A 224 1.69 -9.79 5.68
N PRO A 225 2.56 -10.65 6.23
CA PRO A 225 3.88 -10.88 5.65
C PRO A 225 3.76 -11.49 4.25
N TYR A 226 4.75 -11.21 3.41
CA TYR A 226 4.91 -11.85 2.11
C TYR A 226 6.18 -12.70 2.10
N LEU A 227 6.04 -13.95 1.67
CA LEU A 227 7.14 -14.80 1.24
C LEU A 227 6.74 -15.49 -0.08
N PRO A 228 7.71 -15.79 -0.97
CA PRO A 228 7.42 -16.50 -2.22
C PRO A 228 6.82 -17.90 -1.99
N ASP A 229 7.27 -18.59 -0.96
CA ASP A 229 6.75 -19.88 -0.55
C ASP A 229 5.49 -19.69 0.30
N ARG A 230 4.35 -20.15 -0.23
CA ARG A 230 3.03 -20.04 0.39
C ARG A 230 2.98 -20.62 1.80
N ILE A 231 3.49 -21.83 1.99
CA ILE A 231 3.39 -22.54 3.27
C ILE A 231 4.23 -21.83 4.32
N LYS A 232 5.44 -21.38 3.95
CA LYS A 232 6.27 -20.57 4.84
C LYS A 232 5.63 -19.23 5.17
N ALA A 233 4.99 -18.58 4.21
CA ALA A 233 4.27 -17.31 4.45
C ALA A 233 3.13 -17.49 5.46
N VAL A 234 2.34 -18.56 5.35
CA VAL A 234 1.26 -18.87 6.30
C VAL A 234 1.83 -19.14 7.70
N HIS A 235 2.87 -19.97 7.82
CA HIS A 235 3.50 -20.23 9.12
C HIS A 235 4.06 -18.96 9.76
N LEU A 236 4.77 -18.12 9.00
CA LEU A 236 5.30 -16.85 9.47
C LEU A 236 4.17 -15.93 9.98
N PHE A 237 3.04 -15.89 9.27
CA PHE A 237 1.89 -15.10 9.71
C PHE A 237 1.27 -15.62 11.01
N LEU A 238 1.16 -16.94 11.18
CA LEU A 238 0.68 -17.53 12.44
C LEU A 238 1.61 -17.19 13.61
N ASP A 239 2.92 -17.20 13.39
CA ASP A 239 3.90 -16.81 14.41
C ASP A 239 3.76 -15.32 14.77
N TRP A 240 3.58 -14.45 13.78
CA TRP A 240 3.30 -13.03 14.02
C TRP A 240 2.00 -12.82 14.78
N ALA A 241 0.92 -13.55 14.43
CA ALA A 241 -0.35 -13.46 15.13
C ALA A 241 -0.22 -13.82 16.62
N ARG A 242 0.53 -14.88 16.95
CA ARG A 242 0.82 -15.27 18.34
C ARG A 242 1.62 -14.21 19.09
N GLN A 243 2.66 -13.66 18.45
CA GLN A 243 3.47 -12.61 19.05
C GLN A 243 2.66 -11.35 19.34
N LEU A 244 1.84 -10.90 18.39
CA LEU A 244 0.96 -9.74 18.55
C LEU A 244 -0.07 -9.96 19.66
N ALA A 245 -0.67 -11.16 19.72
CA ALA A 245 -1.61 -11.53 20.77
C ALA A 245 -0.95 -11.53 22.16
N GLN A 246 0.25 -12.10 22.27
CA GLN A 246 1.02 -12.16 23.52
C GLN A 246 1.48 -10.78 23.99
N ALA A 247 1.87 -9.90 23.06
CA ALA A 247 2.29 -8.54 23.36
C ALA A 247 1.14 -7.72 23.98
N GLY A 248 -0.10 -7.95 23.54
CA GLY A 248 -1.31 -7.39 24.14
C GLY A 248 -1.55 -5.90 23.86
N PHE A 249 -0.86 -5.32 22.89
CA PHE A 249 -1.06 -3.92 22.46
C PHE A 249 -2.15 -3.75 21.41
N LEU A 250 -2.57 -4.84 20.77
CA LEU A 250 -3.62 -4.84 19.75
C LEU A 250 -4.88 -5.51 20.27
N ASP A 251 -6.01 -4.92 19.89
CA ASP A 251 -7.33 -5.47 20.17
C ASP A 251 -7.84 -6.27 18.98
N ILE A 252 -7.47 -5.86 17.76
CA ILE A 252 -7.96 -6.43 16.50
C ILE A 252 -6.80 -6.71 15.54
N LEU A 253 -6.69 -7.97 15.09
CA LEU A 253 -5.86 -8.37 13.96
C LEU A 253 -6.66 -8.26 12.66
N SER A 254 -6.23 -7.37 11.78
CA SER A 254 -6.76 -7.23 10.43
C SER A 254 -5.85 -7.98 9.46
N ILE A 255 -6.29 -9.15 8.99
CA ILE A 255 -5.50 -10.00 8.08
C ILE A 255 -5.29 -9.27 6.75
N GLY A 256 -4.04 -9.03 6.37
CA GLY A 256 -3.61 -8.63 5.04
C GLY A 256 -3.51 -9.84 4.13
N THR A 257 -4.66 -10.41 3.78
CA THR A 257 -4.72 -11.53 2.84
C THR A 257 -4.18 -11.13 1.48
N SER A 258 -3.62 -12.10 0.77
CA SER A 258 -3.06 -11.85 -0.54
C SER A 258 -4.13 -11.60 -1.60
N GLN A 259 -3.71 -11.10 -2.76
CA GLN A 259 -4.65 -10.85 -3.85
C GLN A 259 -5.37 -12.14 -4.28
N LEU A 260 -4.65 -13.26 -4.42
CA LEU A 260 -5.27 -14.54 -4.80
C LEU A 260 -6.16 -15.12 -3.71
N SER A 261 -5.86 -14.87 -2.43
CA SER A 261 -6.79 -15.22 -1.34
C SER A 261 -8.12 -14.47 -1.46
N GLN A 262 -8.15 -13.28 -2.05
CA GLN A 262 -9.38 -12.52 -2.27
C GLN A 262 -10.09 -12.91 -3.57
N SER A 263 -9.34 -13.14 -4.66
CA SER A 263 -9.91 -13.36 -5.99
C SER A 263 -10.13 -14.83 -6.39
N ASN A 264 -9.37 -15.76 -5.81
CA ASN A 264 -9.29 -17.16 -6.23
C ASN A 264 -9.25 -18.13 -5.04
N PHE A 265 -9.89 -17.78 -3.92
CA PHE A 265 -9.94 -18.64 -2.74
C PHE A 265 -10.51 -20.02 -3.05
N GLY A 266 -9.81 -21.07 -2.61
CA GLY A 266 -10.18 -22.47 -2.82
C GLY A 266 -9.83 -23.03 -4.19
N GLU A 267 -9.19 -22.25 -5.06
CA GLU A 267 -8.73 -22.69 -6.39
C GLU A 267 -7.24 -23.09 -6.36
N ASP A 268 -6.81 -23.86 -7.36
CA ASP A 268 -5.38 -24.01 -7.68
C ASP A 268 -4.89 -22.75 -8.39
N TRP A 269 -3.85 -22.13 -7.84
CA TRP A 269 -3.33 -20.86 -8.32
C TRP A 269 -2.26 -21.03 -9.41
N GLY A 270 -1.62 -22.19 -9.53
CA GLY A 270 -0.49 -22.41 -10.44
C GLY A 270 0.56 -21.29 -10.34
N ASP A 271 0.98 -20.75 -11.49
CA ASP A 271 1.99 -19.68 -11.58
C ASP A 271 1.41 -18.25 -11.53
N LYS A 272 0.16 -18.07 -11.07
CA LYS A 272 -0.46 -16.74 -11.00
C LYS A 272 0.30 -15.82 -10.04
N PRO A 273 0.58 -14.56 -10.42
CA PRO A 273 1.24 -13.61 -9.52
C PRO A 273 0.28 -13.20 -8.39
N ASN A 274 0.76 -13.26 -7.15
CA ASN A 274 -0.09 -13.06 -5.97
C ASN A 274 -0.17 -11.60 -5.46
N GLY A 275 0.65 -10.69 -5.98
CA GLY A 275 0.55 -9.25 -5.67
C GLY A 275 0.86 -8.84 -4.22
N GLY A 276 1.33 -9.75 -3.36
CA GLY A 276 1.66 -9.49 -1.94
C GLY A 276 0.62 -10.00 -0.94
N GLY A 277 0.91 -9.95 0.36
CA GLY A 277 0.01 -10.38 1.46
C GLY A 277 0.06 -11.87 1.82
N VAL A 278 -0.72 -12.28 2.83
CA VAL A 278 -0.75 -13.67 3.35
C VAL A 278 -1.59 -14.57 2.46
N PRO A 279 -1.01 -15.64 1.91
CA PRO A 279 -1.67 -16.48 0.90
C PRO A 279 -2.55 -17.58 1.49
N LEU A 280 -3.54 -17.21 2.31
CA LEU A 280 -4.54 -18.14 2.87
C LEU A 280 -5.46 -18.68 1.76
N ASN A 281 -5.68 -19.99 1.70
CA ASN A 281 -6.47 -20.64 0.64
C ASN A 281 -7.41 -21.75 1.15
N SER A 282 -7.50 -21.98 2.47
CA SER A 282 -8.49 -22.91 3.03
C SER A 282 -9.17 -22.40 4.31
N PRO A 283 -10.38 -22.88 4.64
CA PRO A 283 -11.05 -22.57 5.90
C PRO A 283 -10.21 -22.95 7.13
N GLU A 284 -9.44 -24.03 7.06
CA GLU A 284 -8.60 -24.53 8.15
C GLU A 284 -7.48 -23.54 8.49
N GLU A 285 -6.89 -22.91 7.49
CA GLU A 285 -5.88 -21.87 7.72
C GLU A 285 -6.48 -20.62 8.37
N PHE A 286 -7.71 -20.24 7.99
CA PHE A 286 -8.42 -19.18 8.70
C PHE A 286 -8.71 -19.56 10.16
N ARG A 287 -9.14 -20.80 10.44
CA ARG A 287 -9.30 -21.28 11.84
C ARG A 287 -7.99 -21.20 12.62
N ALA A 288 -6.88 -21.63 12.01
CA ALA A 288 -5.56 -21.55 12.64
C ALA A 288 -5.15 -20.10 12.96
N VAL A 289 -5.48 -19.14 12.09
CA VAL A 289 -5.26 -17.71 12.37
C VAL A 289 -6.09 -17.25 13.56
N TRP A 290 -7.37 -17.64 13.63
CA TRP A 290 -8.20 -17.30 14.78
C TRP A 290 -7.60 -17.83 16.08
N ASP A 291 -7.23 -19.10 16.13
CA ASP A 291 -6.61 -19.70 17.32
C ASP A 291 -5.31 -19.01 17.72
N ALA A 292 -4.46 -18.68 16.75
CA ALA A 292 -3.18 -18.00 16.98
C ALA A 292 -3.34 -16.54 17.44
N ALA A 293 -4.37 -15.84 16.98
CA ALA A 293 -4.57 -14.42 17.25
C ALA A 293 -5.26 -14.14 18.60
N ARG A 294 -5.83 -15.15 19.26
CA ARG A 294 -6.54 -14.97 20.52
C ARG A 294 -5.62 -14.42 21.63
N PRO A 295 -6.09 -13.45 22.43
CA PRO A 295 -7.49 -13.04 22.56
C PRO A 295 -7.91 -11.93 21.61
N MET A 296 -7.15 -11.49 20.60
CA MET A 296 -7.59 -10.45 19.68
C MET A 296 -8.86 -10.85 18.90
N LEU A 297 -9.66 -9.86 18.51
CA LEU A 297 -10.66 -10.05 17.45
C LEU A 297 -9.93 -10.18 16.10
N VAL A 298 -10.50 -10.90 15.15
CA VAL A 298 -9.90 -11.07 13.82
C VAL A 298 -10.84 -10.56 12.74
N ARG A 299 -10.30 -9.86 11.75
CA ARG A 299 -11.03 -9.49 10.53
C ARG A 299 -10.22 -9.69 9.26
N THR A 300 -10.90 -9.89 8.14
CA THR A 300 -10.31 -9.88 6.79
C THR A 300 -11.17 -9.02 5.87
N TYR A 301 -10.60 -8.58 4.75
CA TYR A 301 -11.40 -7.99 3.66
C TYR A 301 -12.23 -9.06 2.97
N ALA A 302 -13.36 -8.67 2.39
CA ALA A 302 -14.16 -9.55 1.54
C ALA A 302 -13.36 -10.04 0.32
N GLY A 303 -13.71 -11.23 -0.16
CA GLY A 303 -13.25 -11.67 -1.48
C GLY A 303 -13.95 -10.91 -2.60
N THR A 304 -13.45 -11.08 -3.83
CA THR A 304 -14.00 -10.44 -5.03
C THR A 304 -14.90 -11.39 -5.83
N LYS A 305 -15.00 -12.65 -5.39
CA LYS A 305 -15.82 -13.72 -5.97
C LYS A 305 -16.45 -14.54 -4.84
N ASN A 306 -17.67 -15.05 -5.05
CA ASN A 306 -18.39 -15.88 -4.07
C ASN A 306 -18.52 -15.19 -2.69
N VAL A 307 -18.84 -13.89 -2.68
CA VAL A 307 -18.81 -13.04 -1.48
C VAL A 307 -19.71 -13.58 -0.35
N PRO A 308 -20.97 -14.01 -0.61
CA PRO A 308 -21.84 -14.57 0.43
C PRO A 308 -21.26 -15.85 1.07
N GLN A 309 -20.66 -16.72 0.27
CA GLN A 309 -20.08 -17.97 0.76
C GLN A 309 -18.84 -17.71 1.62
N LEU A 310 -17.97 -16.79 1.18
CA LEU A 310 -16.80 -16.39 1.95
C LEU A 310 -17.19 -15.72 3.27
N ALA A 311 -18.20 -14.85 3.28
CA ALA A 311 -18.70 -14.22 4.50
C ALA A 311 -19.17 -15.26 5.54
N ARG A 312 -19.90 -16.30 5.11
CA ARG A 312 -20.31 -17.41 5.98
C ARG A 312 -19.11 -18.17 6.53
N MET A 313 -18.13 -18.46 5.68
CA MET A 313 -16.89 -19.11 6.09
C MET A 313 -16.10 -18.25 7.09
N TYR A 314 -16.03 -16.93 6.92
CA TYR A 314 -15.35 -16.05 7.86
C TYR A 314 -16.05 -15.98 9.22
N GLU A 315 -17.38 -15.99 9.27
CA GLU A 315 -18.12 -16.12 10.54
C GLU A 315 -17.79 -17.46 11.23
N GLU A 316 -17.82 -18.56 10.49
CA GLU A 316 -17.55 -19.90 11.02
C GLU A 316 -16.09 -20.07 11.48
N THR A 317 -15.12 -19.57 10.72
CA THR A 317 -13.71 -19.85 10.94
C THR A 317 -13.04 -18.81 11.84
N LEU A 318 -13.28 -17.53 11.58
CA LEU A 318 -12.64 -16.41 12.28
C LEU A 318 -13.48 -15.83 13.42
N ASN A 319 -14.77 -16.19 13.53
CA ASN A 319 -15.71 -15.36 14.29
C ASN A 319 -15.52 -13.88 13.91
N ILE A 320 -15.48 -13.60 12.60
CA ILE A 320 -15.02 -12.31 12.04
C ILE A 320 -15.61 -11.12 12.79
N ALA A 321 -14.77 -10.13 13.13
CA ALA A 321 -15.16 -9.02 14.00
C ALA A 321 -16.22 -8.11 13.38
N TRP A 322 -16.11 -7.86 12.08
CA TRP A 322 -17.06 -7.17 11.21
C TRP A 322 -16.73 -7.49 9.75
N HIS A 323 -17.71 -7.35 8.86
CA HIS A 323 -17.50 -7.55 7.42
C HIS A 323 -17.14 -6.24 6.73
N ALA A 324 -16.04 -6.21 5.97
CA ALA A 324 -15.66 -5.08 5.13
C ALA A 324 -16.05 -5.37 3.68
N LEU A 325 -17.08 -4.69 3.20
CA LEU A 325 -17.74 -4.89 1.93
C LEU A 325 -17.44 -3.73 1.00
N SER A 326 -17.29 -3.97 -0.30
CA SER A 326 -16.83 -2.97 -1.25
C SER A 326 -17.79 -2.88 -2.43
N PHE A 327 -18.80 -2.00 -2.32
CA PHE A 327 -19.95 -2.00 -3.23
C PHE A 327 -19.60 -1.59 -4.67
N TRP A 328 -18.71 -0.60 -4.83
CA TRP A 328 -18.46 0.07 -6.11
C TRP A 328 -17.11 -0.25 -6.75
N TRP A 329 -16.30 -1.12 -6.15
CA TRP A 329 -14.94 -1.46 -6.61
C TRP A 329 -14.60 -2.92 -6.24
N PHE A 330 -13.46 -3.43 -6.70
CA PHE A 330 -13.16 -4.85 -6.75
C PHE A 330 -14.07 -5.64 -7.70
N SER A 331 -14.31 -5.07 -8.88
CA SER A 331 -15.18 -5.59 -9.94
C SER A 331 -14.46 -5.52 -11.30
N GLN A 332 -15.18 -5.75 -12.40
CA GLN A 332 -14.65 -5.58 -13.76
C GLN A 332 -14.25 -4.13 -14.05
N MET A 333 -14.93 -3.15 -13.43
CA MET A 333 -14.68 -1.72 -13.69
C MET A 333 -13.24 -1.31 -13.35
N ASP A 334 -12.67 -1.88 -12.29
CA ASP A 334 -11.29 -1.63 -11.85
C ASP A 334 -10.37 -2.83 -12.11
N GLY A 335 -10.85 -3.86 -12.82
CA GLY A 335 -10.07 -5.05 -13.19
C GLY A 335 -9.68 -5.94 -12.01
N ARG A 336 -10.33 -5.79 -10.85
CA ARG A 336 -9.96 -6.48 -9.60
C ARG A 336 -10.93 -7.57 -9.17
N GLY A 337 -12.03 -7.75 -9.91
CA GLY A 337 -12.99 -8.83 -9.69
C GLY A 337 -13.67 -9.28 -10.99
N PRO A 338 -14.26 -10.49 -11.00
CA PRO A 338 -14.88 -11.06 -12.19
C PRO A 338 -16.28 -10.49 -12.49
N TYR A 339 -16.94 -9.87 -11.51
CA TYR A 339 -18.32 -9.40 -11.62
C TYR A 339 -18.42 -8.02 -12.25
N SER A 340 -19.48 -7.78 -13.03
CA SER A 340 -19.91 -6.42 -13.35
C SER A 340 -20.28 -5.65 -12.08
N VAL A 341 -20.35 -4.31 -12.14
CA VAL A 341 -20.76 -3.50 -10.98
C VAL A 341 -22.14 -3.93 -10.46
N ARG A 342 -23.07 -4.27 -11.37
CA ARG A 342 -24.42 -4.73 -11.01
C ARG A 342 -24.39 -6.05 -10.24
N GLU A 343 -23.68 -7.05 -10.75
CA GLU A 343 -23.54 -8.35 -10.08
C GLU A 343 -22.79 -8.22 -8.75
N ASN A 344 -21.78 -7.35 -8.68
CA ASN A 344 -21.06 -7.07 -7.44
C ASN A 344 -22.01 -6.51 -6.36
N LEU A 345 -22.88 -5.57 -6.72
CA LEU A 345 -23.89 -5.03 -5.82
C LEU A 345 -24.90 -6.11 -5.37
N GLU A 346 -25.29 -7.02 -6.26
CA GLU A 346 -26.17 -8.14 -5.92
C GLU A 346 -25.51 -9.10 -4.92
N GLN A 347 -24.24 -9.48 -5.14
CA GLN A 347 -23.44 -10.30 -4.22
C GLN A 347 -23.32 -9.65 -2.84
N HIS A 348 -23.03 -8.35 -2.80
CA HIS A 348 -22.91 -7.60 -1.55
C HIS A 348 -24.26 -7.46 -0.84
N THR A 349 -25.34 -7.18 -1.56
CA THR A 349 -26.70 -7.10 -0.99
C THR A 349 -27.14 -8.44 -0.40
N GLN A 350 -26.86 -9.56 -1.10
CA GLN A 350 -27.11 -10.89 -0.57
C GLN A 350 -26.28 -11.16 0.69
N THR A 351 -25.02 -10.74 0.69
CA THR A 351 -24.12 -10.87 1.84
C THR A 351 -24.64 -10.08 3.04
N LEU A 352 -25.10 -8.85 2.85
CA LEU A 352 -25.65 -8.01 3.92
C LEU A 352 -26.84 -8.65 4.64
N ARG A 353 -27.70 -9.39 3.91
CA ARG A 353 -28.82 -10.12 4.54
C ARG A 353 -28.30 -11.14 5.56
N PHE A 354 -27.25 -11.87 5.22
CA PHE A 354 -26.60 -12.80 6.14
C PHE A 354 -25.85 -12.08 7.27
N VAL A 355 -25.13 -10.99 6.98
CA VAL A 355 -24.41 -10.22 8.01
C VAL A 355 -25.37 -9.62 9.04
N ALA A 356 -26.55 -9.17 8.62
CA ALA A 356 -27.59 -8.70 9.54
C ALA A 356 -28.03 -9.78 10.54
N GLU A 357 -28.06 -11.05 10.13
CA GLU A 357 -28.39 -12.20 10.99
C GLU A 357 -27.28 -12.51 12.01
N SER A 358 -26.02 -12.15 11.74
CA SER A 358 -24.89 -12.42 12.66
C SER A 358 -24.81 -11.45 13.85
N GLY A 359 -25.58 -10.35 13.82
CA GLY A 359 -25.59 -9.33 14.87
C GLY A 359 -24.28 -8.52 14.96
N LYS A 360 -23.46 -8.56 13.90
CA LYS A 360 -22.16 -7.88 13.82
C LYS A 360 -22.21 -6.67 12.87
N PRO A 361 -21.36 -5.66 13.10
CA PRO A 361 -21.31 -4.51 12.21
C PRO A 361 -20.75 -4.90 10.84
N PHE A 362 -20.98 -4.02 9.86
CA PHE A 362 -20.31 -4.06 8.57
C PHE A 362 -19.71 -2.69 8.25
N GLU A 363 -18.69 -2.68 7.41
CA GLU A 363 -18.00 -1.51 6.89
C GLU A 363 -18.26 -1.45 5.38
N PRO A 364 -19.01 -0.45 4.86
CA PRO A 364 -19.39 -0.36 3.44
C PRO A 364 -18.24 0.03 2.51
N ASN A 365 -17.13 0.50 3.08
CA ASN A 365 -15.90 0.91 2.38
C ASN A 365 -16.12 1.95 1.25
N ILE A 366 -17.27 2.63 1.21
CA ILE A 366 -17.63 3.61 0.19
C ILE A 366 -16.80 4.89 0.31
N PRO A 367 -16.54 5.47 1.49
CA PRO A 367 -15.69 6.67 1.60
C PRO A 367 -14.30 6.46 1.02
N HIS A 368 -13.72 5.27 1.25
CA HIS A 368 -12.42 4.90 0.70
C HIS A 368 -12.41 4.86 -0.83
N HIS A 369 -13.54 4.56 -1.48
CA HIS A 369 -13.64 4.64 -2.93
C HIS A 369 -13.34 6.05 -3.45
N PHE A 370 -13.88 7.07 -2.77
CA PHE A 370 -13.73 8.47 -3.15
C PHE A 370 -12.41 9.07 -2.67
N ALA A 371 -12.05 8.90 -1.39
CA ALA A 371 -10.82 9.48 -0.85
C ALA A 371 -9.56 8.95 -1.53
N PHE A 372 -9.48 7.65 -1.85
CA PHE A 372 -8.33 7.11 -2.59
C PHE A 372 -8.24 7.61 -4.04
N ARG A 373 -9.25 8.34 -4.53
CA ARG A 373 -9.28 9.00 -5.84
C ARG A 373 -9.24 10.52 -5.74
N GLY A 374 -8.83 11.06 -4.59
CA GLY A 374 -8.62 12.49 -4.39
C GLY A 374 -9.92 13.29 -4.20
N ALA A 375 -10.99 12.65 -3.72
CA ALA A 375 -12.18 13.38 -3.30
C ALA A 375 -11.92 14.21 -2.04
N ASP A 376 -12.70 15.27 -1.87
CA ASP A 376 -12.65 16.14 -0.69
C ASP A 376 -13.25 15.49 0.56
N ASP A 377 -12.97 16.08 1.72
CA ASP A 377 -13.45 15.59 3.02
C ASP A 377 -14.98 15.55 3.13
N VAL A 378 -15.70 16.47 2.48
CA VAL A 378 -17.17 16.47 2.49
C VAL A 378 -17.68 15.24 1.75
N THR A 379 -17.10 14.93 0.59
CA THR A 379 -17.41 13.70 -0.15
C THR A 379 -17.12 12.44 0.68
N TYR A 380 -15.99 12.40 1.40
CA TYR A 380 -15.67 11.28 2.29
C TYR A 380 -16.74 11.10 3.38
N VAL A 381 -17.13 12.18 4.06
CA VAL A 381 -18.10 12.14 5.16
C VAL A 381 -19.51 11.77 4.68
N VAL A 382 -19.96 12.36 3.57
CA VAL A 382 -21.33 12.13 3.04
C VAL A 382 -21.51 10.71 2.50
N SER A 383 -20.44 10.07 2.08
CA SER A 383 -20.48 8.71 1.52
C SER A 383 -20.30 7.58 2.55
N ALA A 384 -20.16 7.91 3.84
CA ALA A 384 -19.84 6.97 4.93
C ALA A 384 -20.98 6.13 5.47
#